data_AF-A0A2W4RWJ1-F1
#
_entry.id   AF-A0A2W4RWJ1-F1
#
_cell.length_a   1.000
_cell.length_b   1.000
_cell.length_c   1.000
_cell.angle_alpha   90.00
_cell.angle_beta   90.00
_cell.angle_gamma   90.00
#
_symmetry.space_group_name_H-M   'P 1'
#
loop_
_entity.id
_entity.type
_entity.pdbx_description
1 polymer ?
#
loop_
_entity_poly.entity_id
_entity_poly.type
_entity_poly.pdbx_seq_one_letter_code
_entity_poly.pdbx_strand_id
1 'polypeptide(L)'
;MDQAGNNTNTIAYLLADHLDAMLAAGEDLLKAHRVVLAEVQDRRSTEIRDLIEVRRRWVETVRTLEMTLTLRCLRARERAEELRRADYRVDGITGLFIGGTAALADAAEELGDWTETDFHTGDEIAEYLRSRGLIPPDSAGVVSLHQLVVTANFRVARRIELGPLLDLTAAFLDALELFYDLYDEEALDARVRKSDEEGTSPTGPFV
;
A
#
# COMPACT_ATOMS: atom_id res chain seq x y z
N MET A 1 -9.62 21.85 26.41
CA MET A 1 -8.70 22.06 25.26
C MET A 1 -8.02 20.76 24.81
N ASP A 2 -8.03 19.70 25.63
CA ASP A 2 -7.33 18.43 25.34
C ASP A 2 -7.95 17.55 24.26
N GLN A 3 -9.26 17.64 24.03
CA GLN A 3 -9.96 16.73 23.11
C GLN A 3 -9.63 16.99 21.64
N ALA A 4 -9.35 18.25 21.27
CA ALA A 4 -8.95 18.62 19.91
C ALA A 4 -7.53 18.14 19.58
N GLY A 5 -6.58 18.29 20.51
CA GLY A 5 -5.22 17.77 20.36
C GLY A 5 -5.18 16.23 20.34
N ASN A 6 -6.03 15.57 21.14
CA ASN A 6 -6.12 14.11 21.13
C ASN A 6 -6.68 13.56 19.80
N ASN A 7 -7.63 14.26 19.20
CA ASN A 7 -8.18 13.87 17.89
C ASN A 7 -7.16 14.02 16.76
N THR A 8 -6.41 15.13 16.72
CA THR A 8 -5.33 15.33 15.73
C THR A 8 -4.26 14.24 15.82
N ASN A 9 -3.82 13.89 17.04
CA ASN A 9 -2.87 12.80 17.24
C ASN A 9 -3.43 11.47 16.73
N THR A 10 -4.71 11.18 17.01
CA THR A 10 -5.36 9.94 16.54
C THR A 10 -5.38 9.86 15.02
N ILE A 11 -5.69 10.96 14.32
CA ILE A 11 -5.66 11.02 12.86
C ILE A 11 -4.23 10.77 12.33
N ALA A 12 -3.22 11.36 12.96
CA ALA A 12 -1.82 11.18 12.57
C ALA A 12 -1.36 9.71 12.72
N TYR A 13 -1.75 9.02 13.80
CA TYR A 13 -1.47 7.59 13.98
C TYR A 13 -2.13 6.71 12.93
N LEU A 14 -3.42 6.94 12.64
CA LEU A 14 -4.13 6.17 11.61
C LEU A 14 -3.56 6.41 10.22
N LEU A 15 -3.14 7.64 9.93
CA LEU A 15 -2.43 7.96 8.71
C LEU A 15 -1.11 7.20 8.62
N ALA A 16 -0.30 7.23 9.69
CA ALA A 16 0.95 6.50 9.74
C ALA A 16 0.78 4.99 9.54
N ASP A 17 -0.22 4.34 10.16
CA ASP A 17 -0.54 2.92 9.92
C ASP A 17 -0.81 2.63 8.44
N HIS A 18 -1.53 3.52 7.74
CA HIS A 18 -1.76 3.35 6.32
C HIS A 18 -0.48 3.50 5.49
N LEU A 19 0.40 4.45 5.84
CA LEU A 19 1.69 4.65 5.17
C LEU A 19 2.64 3.46 5.41
N ASP A 20 2.72 2.95 6.64
CA ASP A 20 3.48 1.74 6.97
C ASP A 20 2.98 0.54 6.17
N ALA A 21 1.66 0.34 6.12
CA ALA A 21 1.08 -0.74 5.34
C ALA A 21 1.34 -0.59 3.82
N MET A 22 1.43 0.64 3.30
CA MET A 22 1.85 0.88 1.91
C MET A 22 3.32 0.47 1.69
N LEU A 23 4.22 0.88 2.60
CA LEU A 23 5.64 0.54 2.53
C LEU A 23 5.84 -0.97 2.60
N ALA A 24 5.16 -1.65 3.52
CA ALA A 24 5.18 -3.11 3.65
C ALA A 24 4.70 -3.80 2.36
N ALA A 25 3.55 -3.38 1.81
CA ALA A 25 3.03 -3.95 0.56
C ALA A 25 3.98 -3.69 -0.63
N GLY A 26 4.62 -2.51 -0.69
CA GLY A 26 5.61 -2.18 -1.70
C GLY A 26 6.88 -3.02 -1.59
N GLU A 27 7.35 -3.27 -0.37
CA GLU A 27 8.50 -4.13 -0.13
C GLU A 27 8.19 -5.60 -0.49
N ASP A 28 7.00 -6.08 -0.15
CA ASP A 28 6.52 -7.40 -0.53
C ASP A 28 6.41 -7.56 -2.05
N LEU A 29 5.97 -6.51 -2.77
CA LEU A 29 5.98 -6.46 -4.23
C LEU A 29 7.38 -6.68 -4.78
N LEU A 30 8.38 -5.95 -4.28
CA LEU A 30 9.78 -6.09 -4.70
C LEU A 30 10.35 -7.49 -4.38
N LYS A 31 9.82 -8.15 -3.33
CA LYS A 31 10.22 -9.50 -2.93
C LYS A 31 9.42 -10.62 -3.61
N ALA A 32 8.31 -10.32 -4.30
CA ALA A 32 7.37 -11.31 -4.83
C ALA A 32 8.03 -12.34 -5.78
N HIS A 33 9.08 -11.95 -6.50
CA HIS A 33 9.87 -12.84 -7.34
C HIS A 33 10.54 -14.01 -6.57
N ARG A 34 10.92 -13.81 -5.30
CA ARG A 34 11.60 -14.83 -4.48
C ARG A 34 10.70 -16.02 -4.17
N VAL A 35 9.40 -15.76 -3.97
CA VAL A 35 8.39 -16.80 -3.72
C VAL A 35 8.28 -17.72 -4.93
N VAL A 36 8.29 -17.15 -6.14
CA VAL A 36 8.25 -17.92 -7.39
C VAL A 36 9.53 -18.70 -7.62
N LEU A 37 10.69 -18.11 -7.39
CA LEU A 37 11.96 -18.82 -7.53
C LEU A 37 12.02 -20.05 -6.63
N ALA A 38 11.54 -19.95 -5.38
CA ALA A 38 11.48 -21.08 -4.47
C ALA A 38 10.55 -22.18 -4.99
N GLU A 39 9.34 -21.82 -5.46
CA GLU A 39 8.39 -22.79 -6.03
C GLU A 39 8.91 -23.47 -7.31
N VAL A 40 9.59 -22.71 -8.18
CA VAL A 40 10.19 -23.23 -9.44
C VAL A 40 11.42 -24.09 -9.17
N GLN A 41 12.20 -23.81 -8.13
CA GLN A 41 13.36 -24.62 -7.76
C GLN A 41 12.98 -25.94 -7.08
N ASP A 42 11.93 -25.93 -6.25
CA ASP A 42 11.42 -27.12 -5.56
C ASP A 42 10.70 -28.06 -6.53
N ARG A 43 9.96 -27.50 -7.48
CA ARG A 43 9.36 -28.25 -8.60
C ARG A 43 10.40 -28.45 -9.70
N ARG A 44 11.04 -29.63 -9.74
CA ARG A 44 11.84 -30.08 -10.92
C ARG A 44 10.98 -30.29 -12.19
N SER A 45 9.87 -29.58 -12.35
CA SER A 45 8.90 -29.89 -13.39
C SER A 45 9.26 -29.21 -14.71
N THR A 46 9.50 -30.05 -15.72
CA THR A 46 9.67 -29.66 -17.13
C THR A 46 8.33 -29.55 -17.87
N GLU A 47 7.20 -29.69 -17.17
CA GLU A 47 5.87 -29.65 -17.77
C GLU A 47 5.36 -28.22 -17.94
N ILE A 48 4.93 -27.90 -19.17
CA ILE A 48 4.45 -26.56 -19.55
C ILE A 48 3.25 -26.11 -18.69
N ARG A 49 2.37 -27.05 -18.31
CA ARG A 49 1.19 -26.75 -17.48
C ARG A 49 1.57 -26.17 -16.12
N ASP A 50 2.55 -26.76 -15.44
CA ASP A 50 3.01 -26.28 -14.13
C ASP A 50 3.57 -24.86 -14.21
N LEU A 51 4.32 -24.55 -15.27
CA LEU A 51 4.87 -23.22 -15.49
C LEU A 51 3.79 -22.16 -15.71
N ILE A 52 2.67 -22.52 -16.36
CA ILE A 52 1.52 -21.62 -16.55
C ILE A 52 0.82 -21.36 -15.22
N GLU A 53 0.63 -22.37 -14.39
CA GLU A 53 -0.01 -22.23 -13.07
C GLU A 53 0.84 -21.38 -12.12
N VAL A 54 2.16 -21.61 -12.08
CA VAL A 54 3.09 -20.78 -11.29
C VAL A 54 3.05 -19.33 -11.75
N ARG A 55 3.02 -19.08 -13.08
CA ARG A 55 2.88 -17.72 -13.62
C ARG A 55 1.60 -17.06 -13.14
N ARG A 56 0.46 -17.76 -13.26
CA ARG A 56 -0.85 -17.21 -12.86
C ARG A 56 -0.85 -16.84 -11.38
N ARG A 57 -0.39 -17.75 -10.51
CA ARG A 57 -0.32 -17.50 -9.06
C ARG A 57 0.56 -16.31 -8.72
N TRP A 58 1.69 -16.17 -9.40
CA TRP A 58 2.55 -15.00 -9.22
C TRP A 58 1.85 -13.70 -9.60
N VAL A 59 1.21 -13.66 -10.78
CA VAL A 59 0.47 -12.48 -11.25
C VAL A 59 -0.66 -12.13 -10.28
N GLU A 60 -1.38 -13.13 -9.78
CA GLU A 60 -2.42 -12.95 -8.77
C GLU A 60 -1.85 -12.36 -7.48
N THR A 61 -0.70 -12.86 -7.01
CA THR A 61 -0.02 -12.33 -5.81
C THR A 61 0.39 -10.87 -5.98
N VAL A 62 1.03 -10.55 -7.12
CA VAL A 62 1.43 -9.17 -7.46
C VAL A 62 0.20 -8.26 -7.54
N ARG A 63 -0.89 -8.72 -8.18
CA ARG A 63 -2.14 -7.97 -8.29
C ARG A 63 -2.77 -7.71 -6.91
N THR A 64 -2.79 -8.71 -6.04
CA THR A 64 -3.30 -8.55 -4.66
C THR A 64 -2.50 -7.51 -3.89
N LEU A 65 -1.17 -7.60 -3.92
CA LEU A 65 -0.31 -6.62 -3.24
C LEU A 65 -0.48 -5.21 -3.82
N GLU A 66 -0.59 -5.08 -5.15
CA GLU A 66 -0.86 -3.82 -5.83
C GLU A 66 -2.22 -3.21 -5.40
N MET A 67 -3.26 -4.04 -5.28
CA MET A 67 -4.57 -3.61 -4.79
C MET A 67 -4.51 -3.17 -3.33
N THR A 68 -3.81 -3.91 -2.47
CA THR A 68 -3.59 -3.54 -1.07
C THR A 68 -2.89 -2.19 -0.96
N LEU A 69 -1.81 -2.01 -1.71
CA LEU A 69 -1.05 -0.75 -1.73
C LEU A 69 -1.93 0.42 -2.22
N THR A 70 -2.71 0.21 -3.29
CA THR A 70 -3.63 1.23 -3.82
C THR A 70 -4.70 1.59 -2.79
N LEU A 71 -5.35 0.61 -2.17
CA LEU A 71 -6.36 0.84 -1.15
C LEU A 71 -5.79 1.61 0.05
N ARG A 72 -4.62 1.20 0.54
CA ARG A 72 -3.95 1.88 1.65
C ARG A 72 -3.58 3.32 1.29
N CYS A 73 -3.16 3.57 0.05
CA CYS A 73 -2.93 4.93 -0.47
C CYS A 73 -4.20 5.79 -0.43
N LEU A 74 -5.34 5.26 -0.88
CA LEU A 74 -6.61 6.01 -0.85
C LEU A 74 -7.03 6.34 0.59
N ARG A 75 -6.90 5.39 1.51
CA ARG A 75 -7.17 5.64 2.94
C ARG A 75 -6.20 6.63 3.56
N ALA A 76 -4.91 6.54 3.25
CA ALA A 76 -3.93 7.52 3.67
C ALA A 76 -4.29 8.93 3.16
N ARG A 77 -4.72 9.06 1.90
CA ARG A 77 -5.15 10.37 1.35
C ARG A 77 -6.34 10.96 2.10
N GLU A 78 -7.36 10.15 2.41
CA GLU A 78 -8.51 10.59 3.22
C GLU A 78 -8.06 11.14 4.58
N ARG A 79 -7.18 10.40 5.29
CA ARG A 79 -6.66 10.80 6.60
C ARG A 79 -5.73 11.99 6.54
N ALA A 80 -4.91 12.08 5.50
CA ALA A 80 -4.04 13.23 5.28
C ALA A 80 -4.90 14.49 5.08
N GLU A 81 -5.94 14.43 4.26
CA GLU A 81 -6.83 15.55 4.05
C GLU A 81 -7.57 15.98 5.34
N GLU A 82 -7.97 15.04 6.19
CA GLU A 82 -8.50 15.33 7.53
C GLU A 82 -7.45 16.04 8.41
N LEU A 83 -6.21 15.53 8.43
CA LEU A 83 -5.11 16.09 9.20
C LEU A 83 -4.77 17.52 8.75
N ARG A 84 -4.75 17.76 7.44
CA ARG A 84 -4.51 19.08 6.83
C ARG A 84 -5.51 20.13 7.30
N ARG A 85 -6.78 19.74 7.48
CA ARG A 85 -7.81 20.66 8.00
C ARG A 85 -7.68 20.91 9.50
N ALA A 86 -7.13 19.95 10.24
CA ALA A 86 -6.98 20.03 11.68
C ALA A 86 -5.69 20.75 12.12
N ASP A 87 -4.61 20.64 11.34
CA ASP A 87 -3.30 21.18 11.67
C ASP A 87 -2.60 21.81 10.45
N TYR A 88 -2.47 23.13 10.47
CA TYR A 88 -1.87 23.90 9.38
C TYR A 88 -0.36 23.64 9.23
N ARG A 89 0.32 23.13 10.25
CA ARG A 89 1.78 22.91 10.22
C ARG A 89 2.17 21.86 9.19
N VAL A 90 1.27 20.92 8.91
CA VAL A 90 1.49 19.81 7.97
C VAL A 90 0.84 20.04 6.60
N ASP A 91 0.30 21.23 6.34
CA ASP A 91 -0.42 21.54 5.10
C ASP A 91 0.43 21.30 3.85
N GLY A 92 1.67 21.79 3.85
CA GLY A 92 2.60 21.65 2.73
C GLY A 92 2.97 20.20 2.42
N ILE A 93 3.35 19.42 3.44
CA ILE A 93 3.76 18.02 3.24
C ILE A 93 2.56 17.13 2.88
N THR A 94 1.40 17.39 3.48
CA THR A 94 0.16 16.70 3.12
C THR A 94 -0.26 17.01 1.69
N GLY A 95 -0.16 18.28 1.28
CA GLY A 95 -0.42 18.70 -0.10
C GLY A 95 0.50 18.00 -1.11
N LEU A 96 1.78 17.80 -0.76
CA LEU A 96 2.72 17.06 -1.59
C LEU A 96 2.32 15.58 -1.72
N PHE A 97 1.96 14.91 -0.63
CA PHE A 97 1.51 13.52 -0.66
C PHE A 97 0.22 13.35 -1.49
N ILE A 98 -0.78 14.19 -1.25
CA ILE A 98 -2.05 14.17 -1.99
C ILE A 98 -1.82 14.53 -3.47
N GLY A 99 -0.97 15.51 -3.79
CA GLY A 99 -0.64 15.83 -5.18
C GLY A 99 0.11 14.69 -5.87
N GLY A 100 1.14 14.16 -5.22
CA GLY A 100 1.99 13.09 -5.74
C GLY A 100 1.27 11.76 -5.94
N THR A 101 0.17 11.52 -5.22
CA THR A 101 -0.65 10.30 -5.35
C THR A 101 -1.96 10.51 -6.10
N ALA A 102 -2.20 11.70 -6.69
CA ALA A 102 -3.45 12.03 -7.38
C ALA A 102 -3.79 11.04 -8.50
N ALA A 103 -2.81 10.66 -9.31
CA ALA A 103 -3.03 9.73 -10.42
C ALA A 103 -3.52 8.33 -9.97
N LEU A 104 -3.24 7.91 -8.73
CA LEU A 104 -3.79 6.65 -8.20
C LEU A 104 -5.26 6.80 -7.78
N ALA A 105 -5.66 7.98 -7.29
CA ALA A 105 -7.07 8.27 -7.03
C ALA A 105 -7.88 8.29 -8.31
N ASP A 106 -7.37 8.96 -9.35
CA ASP A 106 -8.01 9.00 -10.68
C ASP A 106 -8.16 7.58 -11.25
N ALA A 107 -7.10 6.75 -11.16
CA ALA A 107 -7.16 5.37 -11.63
C ALA A 107 -8.16 4.52 -10.83
N ALA A 108 -8.31 4.75 -9.52
CA ALA A 108 -9.28 4.03 -8.70
C ALA A 108 -10.73 4.44 -9.03
N GLU A 109 -10.97 5.71 -9.35
CA GLU A 109 -12.27 6.22 -9.79
C GLU A 109 -12.68 5.63 -11.14
N GLU A 110 -11.75 5.60 -12.12
CA GLU A 110 -11.95 4.92 -13.40
C GLU A 110 -12.26 3.42 -13.22
N LEU A 111 -11.63 2.78 -12.22
CA LEU A 111 -11.89 1.39 -11.85
C LEU A 111 -13.18 1.19 -11.03
N GLY A 112 -13.93 2.23 -10.69
CA GLY A 112 -15.25 2.12 -10.07
C GLY A 112 -16.39 2.07 -11.09
N ASP A 113 -16.13 2.45 -12.34
CA ASP A 113 -17.13 2.75 -13.38
C ASP A 113 -17.38 1.55 -14.35
N TRP A 114 -17.46 0.33 -13.83
CA TRP A 114 -17.49 -0.91 -14.63
C TRP A 114 -18.88 -1.31 -15.15
N THR A 115 -19.60 -0.41 -15.80
CA THR A 115 -20.77 -0.81 -16.59
C THR A 115 -20.43 -1.55 -17.90
N GLU A 116 -19.15 -1.69 -18.28
CA GLU A 116 -18.83 -2.00 -19.70
C GLU A 116 -17.73 -3.02 -20.02
N THR A 117 -17.08 -3.72 -19.06
CA THR A 117 -15.92 -4.56 -19.43
C THR A 117 -15.83 -5.89 -18.70
N ASP A 118 -16.79 -6.77 -18.95
CA ASP A 118 -16.74 -8.17 -18.52
C ASP A 118 -16.77 -9.12 -19.73
N PHE A 119 -15.69 -9.10 -20.50
CA PHE A 119 -15.37 -10.15 -21.47
C PHE A 119 -13.94 -10.62 -21.21
N HIS A 120 -13.82 -11.71 -20.46
CA HIS A 120 -12.55 -12.32 -20.14
C HIS A 120 -11.86 -12.85 -21.40
N THR A 121 -10.91 -12.08 -21.93
CA THR A 121 -10.14 -12.47 -23.13
C THR A 121 -8.82 -13.08 -22.67
N GLY A 122 -8.33 -14.12 -23.36
CA GLY A 122 -7.12 -14.88 -22.95
C GLY A 122 -5.80 -14.09 -22.87
N ASP A 123 -5.79 -12.79 -23.15
CA ASP A 123 -4.63 -11.89 -23.16
C ASP A 123 -4.46 -11.03 -21.88
N GLU A 124 -5.36 -11.17 -20.90
CA GLU A 124 -5.36 -10.34 -19.68
C GLU A 124 -4.04 -10.32 -18.90
N ILE A 125 -3.32 -11.45 -18.86
CA ILE A 125 -2.05 -11.53 -18.14
C ILE A 125 -0.96 -10.74 -18.86
N ALA A 126 -0.80 -10.93 -20.16
CA ALA A 126 0.25 -10.21 -20.91
C ALA A 126 -0.04 -8.70 -20.89
N GLU A 127 -1.29 -8.31 -21.02
CA GLU A 127 -1.69 -6.90 -20.92
C GLU A 127 -1.47 -6.33 -19.52
N TYR A 128 -1.77 -7.08 -18.46
CA TYR A 128 -1.43 -6.69 -17.10
C TYR A 128 0.08 -6.42 -16.96
N LEU A 129 0.92 -7.40 -17.34
CA LEU A 129 2.38 -7.31 -17.25
C LEU A 129 2.93 -6.13 -18.04
N ARG A 130 2.46 -5.96 -19.28
CA ARG A 130 2.90 -4.88 -20.18
C ARG A 130 2.55 -3.51 -19.60
N SER A 131 1.31 -3.37 -19.14
CA SER A 131 0.80 -2.13 -18.59
C SER A 131 1.49 -1.70 -17.30
N ARG A 132 2.14 -2.65 -16.59
CA ARG A 132 2.96 -2.40 -15.40
C ARG A 132 4.45 -2.26 -15.67
N GLY A 133 4.88 -2.35 -16.93
CA GLY A 133 6.28 -2.27 -17.31
C GLY A 133 7.10 -3.52 -16.98
N LEU A 134 6.45 -4.64 -16.68
CA LEU A 134 7.12 -5.93 -16.39
C LEU A 134 7.61 -6.63 -17.66
N ILE A 135 7.02 -6.31 -18.80
CA ILE A 135 7.45 -6.80 -20.12
C ILE A 135 7.46 -5.64 -21.12
N PRO A 136 8.29 -5.70 -22.18
CA PRO A 136 8.30 -4.69 -23.24
C PRO A 136 6.94 -4.52 -23.92
N PRO A 137 6.59 -3.32 -24.41
CA PRO A 137 5.33 -3.05 -25.10
C PRO A 137 5.08 -3.98 -26.28
N ASP A 138 6.13 -4.26 -27.07
CA ASP A 138 6.05 -5.11 -28.27
C ASP A 138 6.32 -6.59 -27.97
N SER A 139 6.32 -7.00 -26.70
CA SER A 139 6.53 -8.40 -26.33
C SER A 139 5.34 -9.26 -26.75
N ALA A 140 5.64 -10.43 -27.33
CA ALA A 140 4.67 -11.44 -27.74
C ALA A 140 3.94 -12.15 -26.57
N GLY A 141 4.08 -11.65 -25.33
CA GLY A 141 3.35 -12.14 -24.14
C GLY A 141 3.93 -13.39 -23.47
N VAL A 142 4.88 -14.08 -24.12
CA VAL A 142 5.57 -15.24 -23.54
C VAL A 142 6.91 -14.80 -22.95
N VAL A 143 6.95 -14.67 -21.62
CA VAL A 143 8.16 -14.31 -20.86
C VAL A 143 8.54 -15.42 -19.89
N SER A 144 9.83 -15.66 -19.75
CA SER A 144 10.35 -16.67 -18.81
C SER A 144 10.04 -16.27 -17.37
N LEU A 145 9.69 -17.22 -16.51
CA LEU A 145 9.41 -16.95 -15.09
C LEU A 145 10.60 -16.27 -14.39
N HIS A 146 11.83 -16.57 -14.79
CA HIS A 146 13.04 -15.94 -14.24
C HIS A 146 13.19 -14.46 -14.60
N GLN A 147 12.50 -13.99 -15.65
CA GLN A 147 12.51 -12.60 -16.08
C GLN A 147 11.38 -11.79 -15.44
N LEU A 148 10.43 -12.45 -14.78
CA LEU A 148 9.33 -11.79 -14.07
C LEU A 148 9.82 -11.30 -12.71
N VAL A 149 10.28 -10.05 -12.70
CA VAL A 149 10.80 -9.38 -11.51
C VAL A 149 10.11 -8.03 -11.38
N VAL A 150 9.49 -7.79 -10.23
CA VAL A 150 9.00 -6.46 -9.86
C VAL A 150 10.20 -5.62 -9.45
N THR A 151 10.35 -4.45 -10.04
CA THR A 151 11.42 -3.49 -9.74
C THR A 151 10.80 -2.16 -9.32
N ALA A 152 11.64 -1.19 -8.93
CA ALA A 152 11.20 0.17 -8.64
C ALA A 152 10.42 0.82 -9.81
N ASN A 153 10.64 0.37 -11.05
CA ASN A 153 9.96 0.89 -12.25
C ASN A 153 8.57 0.28 -12.47
N PHE A 154 8.12 -0.64 -11.62
CA PHE A 154 6.78 -1.21 -11.70
C PHE A 154 5.74 -0.10 -11.58
N ARG A 155 4.80 -0.04 -12.53
CA ARG A 155 3.76 0.99 -12.52
C ARG A 155 2.53 0.52 -11.74
N VAL A 156 2.33 1.06 -10.55
CA VAL A 156 1.11 0.87 -9.76
C VAL A 156 -0.06 1.51 -10.51
N ALA A 157 -1.13 0.74 -10.68
CA ALA A 157 -2.35 1.13 -11.38
C ALA A 157 -2.14 1.65 -12.83
N ARG A 158 -1.05 1.28 -13.52
CA ARG A 158 -0.57 1.88 -14.80
C ARG A 158 -0.06 3.34 -14.69
N ARG A 159 -0.06 3.96 -13.51
CA ARG A 159 0.11 5.42 -13.40
C ARG A 159 1.44 5.84 -12.79
N ILE A 160 1.79 5.31 -11.62
CA ILE A 160 2.92 5.79 -10.81
C ILE A 160 3.94 4.67 -10.64
N GLU A 161 5.22 4.99 -10.80
CA GLU A 161 6.30 4.03 -10.52
C GLU A 161 6.40 3.73 -9.02
N LEU A 162 6.64 2.46 -8.70
CA LEU A 162 6.67 1.96 -7.33
C LEU A 162 7.75 2.65 -6.48
N GLY A 163 8.97 2.80 -7.01
CA GLY A 163 10.09 3.43 -6.28
C GLY A 163 9.75 4.84 -5.79
N PRO A 164 9.44 5.79 -6.70
CA PRO A 164 9.05 7.14 -6.31
C PRO A 164 7.83 7.20 -5.38
N LEU A 165 6.88 6.26 -5.52
CA LEU A 165 5.74 6.19 -4.61
C LEU A 165 6.16 5.80 -3.19
N LEU A 166 7.05 4.81 -3.04
CA LEU A 166 7.57 4.41 -1.74
C LEU A 166 8.45 5.49 -1.12
N ASP A 167 9.28 6.18 -1.92
CA ASP A 167 10.10 7.30 -1.45
C ASP A 167 9.22 8.45 -0.93
N LEU A 168 8.16 8.80 -1.66
CA LEU A 168 7.18 9.81 -1.22
C LEU A 168 6.46 9.38 0.08
N THR A 169 6.09 8.11 0.18
CA THR A 169 5.39 7.55 1.34
C THR A 169 6.28 7.57 2.58
N ALA A 170 7.54 7.14 2.45
CA ALA A 170 8.52 7.16 3.52
C ALA A 170 8.83 8.60 3.97
N ALA A 171 9.08 9.52 3.03
CA ALA A 171 9.34 10.91 3.35
C ALA A 171 8.16 11.59 4.07
N PHE A 172 6.92 11.21 3.73
CA PHE A 172 5.76 11.72 4.44
C PHE A 172 5.66 11.14 5.86
N LEU A 173 5.90 9.83 6.02
CA LEU A 173 5.92 9.18 7.33
C LEU A 173 6.97 9.82 8.25
N ASP A 174 8.19 10.04 7.77
CA ASP A 174 9.27 10.71 8.50
C ASP A 174 8.87 12.13 8.95
N ALA A 175 8.13 12.85 8.10
CA ALA A 175 7.63 14.17 8.45
C ALA A 175 6.55 14.11 9.54
N LEU A 176 5.64 13.13 9.48
CA LEU A 176 4.63 12.95 10.54
C LEU A 176 5.28 12.61 11.87
N GLU A 177 6.31 11.75 11.86
CA GLU A 177 7.08 11.44 13.06
C GLU A 177 7.67 12.69 13.70
N LEU A 178 8.29 13.56 12.89
CA LEU A 178 8.86 14.81 13.37
C LEU A 178 7.83 15.74 14.03
N PHE A 179 6.58 15.75 13.57
CA PHE A 179 5.54 16.66 14.07
C PHE A 179 4.69 16.10 15.23
N TYR A 180 4.58 14.78 15.33
CA TYR A 180 3.64 14.11 16.24
C TYR A 180 4.25 13.07 17.17
N ASP A 181 5.55 12.76 17.02
CA ASP A 181 6.28 11.86 17.92
C ASP A 181 5.59 10.49 18.01
N LEU A 182 5.33 9.90 16.83
CA LEU A 182 4.47 8.73 16.70
C LEU A 182 5.13 7.50 17.31
N TYR A 183 6.45 7.36 17.22
CA TYR A 183 7.19 6.19 17.71
C TYR A 183 7.99 6.44 19.00
N ASP A 184 7.73 7.52 19.76
CA ASP A 184 8.32 7.65 21.10
C ASP A 184 7.75 6.58 22.05
N GLU A 185 8.57 5.57 22.31
CA GLU A 185 8.25 4.40 23.15
C GLU A 185 7.84 4.82 24.57
N GLU A 186 8.41 5.90 25.12
CA GLU A 186 8.06 6.39 26.47
C GLU A 186 6.67 7.06 26.50
N ALA A 187 6.32 7.80 25.44
CA ALA A 187 5.01 8.42 25.29
C ALA A 187 3.90 7.39 24.99
N LEU A 188 4.20 6.35 24.21
CA LEU A 188 3.30 5.24 23.95
C LEU A 188 3.01 4.44 25.23
N ASP A 189 4.05 4.10 26.00
CA ASP A 189 3.91 3.42 27.30
C ASP A 189 3.10 4.25 28.30
N ALA A 190 3.30 5.57 28.33
CA ALA A 190 2.54 6.46 29.21
C ALA A 190 1.05 6.54 28.84
N ARG A 191 0.71 6.48 27.54
CA ARG A 191 -0.68 6.49 27.06
C ARG A 191 -1.40 5.18 27.32
N VAL A 192 -0.73 4.03 27.12
CA VAL A 192 -1.29 2.70 27.43
C VAL A 192 -1.60 2.58 28.92
N ARG A 193 -0.67 3.01 29.78
CA ARG A 193 -0.91 3.03 31.24
C ARG A 193 -2.09 3.93 31.62
N LYS A 194 -2.24 5.08 30.98
CA LYS A 194 -3.34 6.01 31.24
C LYS A 194 -4.72 5.46 30.81
N SER A 195 -4.78 4.70 29.70
CA SER A 195 -6.02 4.03 29.29
C SER A 195 -6.44 2.88 30.23
N ASP A 196 -5.48 2.19 30.84
CA ASP A 196 -5.75 1.13 31.82
C ASP A 196 -6.30 1.70 33.15
N GLU A 197 -5.84 2.90 33.53
CA GLU A 197 -6.31 3.63 34.71
C GLU A 197 -7.73 4.21 34.53
N GLU A 198 -8.07 4.70 33.34
CA GLU A 198 -9.43 5.23 33.04
C GLU A 198 -10.47 4.12 32.80
N GLY A 199 -10.04 2.90 32.45
CA GLY A 199 -10.90 1.72 32.27
C GLY A 199 -11.31 0.99 33.56
N THR A 200 -10.69 1.31 34.70
CA THR A 200 -10.94 0.61 35.98
C THR A 200 -11.63 1.53 36.98
N SER A 201 -12.90 1.89 36.71
CA SER A 201 -13.82 2.26 37.79
C SER A 201 -14.55 1.01 38.27
N PRO A 202 -14.21 0.45 39.45
CA PRO A 202 -15.01 -0.61 40.04
C PRO A 202 -16.38 -0.03 40.41
N THR A 203 -17.42 -0.56 39.76
CA THR A 203 -18.82 -0.44 40.19
C THR A 203 -18.88 -0.72 41.69
N GLY A 204 -19.21 0.31 42.48
CA GLY A 204 -19.29 0.21 43.94
C GLY A 204 -20.23 -0.92 44.37
N PRO A 205 -20.00 -1.52 45.55
CA PRO A 205 -20.79 -2.66 45.98
C PRO A 205 -22.25 -2.24 46.20
N PHE A 206 -23.16 -2.95 45.54
CA PHE A 206 -24.57 -2.97 45.91
C PHE A 206 -24.71 -3.59 47.30
N VAL A 207 -25.04 -2.77 48.31
CA VAL A 207 -25.81 -3.16 49.51
C VAL A 207 -26.72 -2.00 49.89
#